data_AF-A0A101DHB9-F1
#
_entry.id   AF-A0A101DHB9-F1
#
_cell.length_a   1.000
_cell.length_b   1.000
_cell.length_c   1.000
_cell.angle_alpha   90.00
_cell.angle_beta   90.00
_cell.angle_gamma   90.00
#
_symmetry.space_group_name_H-M   'P 1'
#
loop_
_entity.id
_entity.type
_entity.pdbx_description
1 polymer ?
#
loop_
_entity_poly.entity_id
_entity_poly.type
_entity_poly.pdbx_seq_one_letter_code
_entity_poly.pdbx_strand_id
1 'polypeptide(L)'
;MNNLVWKFEAVFLGGIVFLMGILGGSGWAMNLEQEIAQKFSGYERAKKSIQISRMVKKDVNSNGKVDKILFLDESGKVVKIKYDLDEDGFWEQTVFKIKEGILVKELYVKGKYLPYHVFIFEKNNLVLEKMDKNRDGLFDKYIYLCRDKYIKKEDLNFDGKIDKITYFTNSGDILYRKEFLGDSKDTIKTIYFKSGKVNKIEEVSNDRNIVIEKSNGYLRKIVFNKIKGKWKKKIISYDKSNNVQKIIYDINGDGQEDVYEHYKDGILVGIDRDENYNGKIDFKIVYKNKNEVLLKRDRDEDGFFEENVFLNKKENKKIIEIRNEKTPIFRRIVYKNNIPVKEEIVDDKFKKVIELKVYNKERKLVEYQKKDKDGFIDVIWLYSKEGFPCLAKKDRNKDGKIDTWYFYENGKIRKVEIDKDGDGNPDSWQEYKNGKLISSRRSLLN
;
A
#
# COMPACT_ATOMS: atom_id res chain seq x y z
N MET A 1 38.82 21.03 -5.66
CA MET A 1 37.96 19.85 -5.47
C MET A 1 36.82 20.05 -4.44
N ASN A 2 36.52 21.28 -3.98
CA ASN A 2 35.49 21.54 -2.95
C ASN A 2 34.12 22.01 -3.47
N ASN A 3 33.80 21.80 -4.75
CA ASN A 3 32.52 22.21 -5.36
C ASN A 3 31.67 21.04 -5.89
N LEU A 4 32.09 19.78 -5.70
CA LEU A 4 31.32 18.62 -6.16
C LEU A 4 30.30 18.09 -5.13
N VAL A 5 30.55 18.30 -3.83
CA VAL A 5 29.67 17.78 -2.75
C VAL A 5 28.32 18.51 -2.71
N TRP A 6 28.27 19.77 -3.16
CA TRP A 6 27.04 20.59 -3.14
C TRP A 6 26.18 20.46 -4.40
N LYS A 7 26.72 19.95 -5.51
CA LYS A 7 25.96 19.76 -6.76
C LYS A 7 25.08 18.51 -6.75
N PHE A 8 25.35 17.55 -5.87
CA PHE A 8 24.52 16.34 -5.73
C PHE A 8 23.16 16.62 -5.08
N GLU A 9 22.99 17.72 -4.34
CA GLU A 9 21.70 18.08 -3.75
C GLU A 9 20.68 18.58 -4.80
N ALA A 10 21.12 19.20 -5.90
CA ALA A 10 20.22 19.89 -6.83
C ALA A 10 19.49 18.97 -7.83
N VAL A 11 20.06 17.81 -8.19
CA VAL A 11 19.45 16.89 -9.17
C VAL A 11 18.51 15.87 -8.53
N PHE A 12 18.70 15.58 -7.23
CA PHE A 12 17.86 14.66 -6.46
C PHE A 12 16.55 15.28 -5.93
N LEU A 13 16.47 16.62 -5.88
CA LEU A 13 15.33 17.35 -5.31
C LEU A 13 14.04 17.23 -6.13
N GLY A 14 14.09 17.02 -7.45
CA GLY A 14 12.88 17.03 -8.29
C GLY A 14 11.84 15.94 -7.96
N GLY A 15 12.30 14.75 -7.54
CA GLY A 15 11.41 13.66 -7.09
C GLY A 15 11.17 13.65 -5.58
N ILE A 16 12.15 14.11 -4.79
CA ILE A 16 12.10 14.14 -3.32
C ILE A 16 11.16 15.25 -2.80
N VAL A 17 11.08 16.39 -3.49
CA VAL A 17 10.22 17.52 -3.08
C VAL A 17 8.74 17.14 -3.10
N PHE A 18 8.29 16.25 -3.99
CA PHE A 18 6.89 15.83 -4.07
C PHE A 18 6.43 15.02 -2.85
N LEU A 19 7.33 14.26 -2.20
CA LEU A 19 7.03 13.48 -0.99
C LEU A 19 7.38 14.22 0.31
N MET A 20 8.44 15.05 0.31
CA MET A 20 8.78 15.86 1.50
C MET A 20 7.76 16.98 1.77
N GLY A 21 7.11 17.52 0.74
CA GLY A 21 6.02 18.51 0.91
C GLY A 21 4.73 17.94 1.51
N ILE A 22 4.47 16.64 1.33
CA ILE A 22 3.26 15.96 1.82
C ILE A 22 3.42 15.42 3.26
N LEU A 23 4.67 15.22 3.73
CA LEU A 23 4.96 14.50 4.98
C LEU A 23 5.52 15.35 6.14
N GLY A 24 5.53 16.68 6.02
CA GLY A 24 5.58 17.61 7.15
C GLY A 24 6.83 17.59 8.05
N GLY A 25 7.94 16.96 7.65
CA GLY A 25 9.05 16.67 8.56
C GLY A 25 10.44 16.74 7.96
N SER A 26 10.93 17.91 7.54
CA SER A 26 12.36 18.09 7.21
C SER A 26 12.86 19.54 7.01
N GLY A 27 12.00 20.56 6.96
CA GLY A 27 12.45 21.93 6.64
C GLY A 27 13.49 22.51 7.61
N TRP A 28 13.35 22.25 8.90
CA TRP A 28 14.29 22.77 9.91
C TRP A 28 15.68 22.11 9.83
N ALA A 29 15.75 20.84 9.42
CA ALA A 29 16.99 20.09 9.33
C ALA A 29 17.87 20.58 8.19
N MET A 30 17.23 20.83 7.04
CA MET A 30 17.89 21.34 5.84
C MET A 30 18.46 22.74 6.09
N ASN A 31 17.70 23.61 6.76
CA ASN A 31 18.18 24.93 7.19
C ASN A 31 19.37 24.83 8.14
N LEU A 32 19.33 23.89 9.10
CA LEU A 32 20.42 23.70 10.06
C LEU A 32 21.70 23.19 9.39
N GLU A 33 21.61 22.26 8.44
CA GLU A 33 22.77 21.74 7.72
C GLU A 33 23.43 22.82 6.83
N GLN A 34 22.62 23.65 6.16
CA GLN A 34 23.11 24.79 5.39
C GLN A 34 23.77 25.83 6.29
N GLU A 35 23.14 26.19 7.41
CA GLU A 35 23.69 27.13 8.39
C GLU A 35 25.04 26.65 8.93
N ILE A 36 25.11 25.37 9.32
CA ILE A 36 26.34 24.71 9.78
C ILE A 36 27.41 24.83 8.70
N ALA A 37 27.13 24.41 7.48
CA ALA A 37 28.18 24.36 6.47
C ALA A 37 28.69 25.75 6.07
N GLN A 38 27.79 26.74 5.97
CA GLN A 38 28.18 28.12 5.71
C GLN A 38 29.05 28.65 6.85
N LYS A 39 28.63 28.47 8.10
CA LYS A 39 29.35 28.91 9.30
C LYS A 39 30.76 28.30 9.40
N PHE A 40 30.89 26.99 9.25
CA PHE A 40 32.18 26.30 9.41
C PHE A 40 33.12 26.49 8.21
N SER A 41 32.59 26.68 7.00
CA SER A 41 33.44 27.06 5.85
C SER A 41 34.11 28.42 6.06
N GLY A 42 33.45 29.33 6.79
CA GLY A 42 34.01 30.62 7.21
C GLY A 42 35.23 30.47 8.12
N TYR A 43 35.21 29.54 9.08
CA TYR A 43 36.36 29.33 9.99
C TYR A 43 37.56 28.72 9.28
N GLU A 44 37.35 27.77 8.37
CA GLU A 44 38.45 27.19 7.60
C GLU A 44 39.12 28.23 6.70
N ARG A 45 38.33 29.11 6.08
CA ARG A 45 38.85 30.24 5.29
C ARG A 45 39.61 31.23 6.18
N ALA A 46 39.04 31.59 7.33
CA ALA A 46 39.67 32.51 8.28
C ALA A 46 40.97 31.97 8.89
N LYS A 47 41.05 30.65 9.13
CA LYS A 47 42.28 29.97 9.57
C LYS A 47 43.38 30.07 8.52
N LYS A 48 43.04 29.88 7.24
CA LYS A 48 44.00 29.98 6.13
C LYS A 48 44.49 31.41 5.89
N SER A 49 43.74 32.42 6.29
CA SER A 49 44.11 33.83 6.15
C SER A 49 44.89 34.40 7.35
N ILE A 50 45.24 33.59 8.36
CA ILE A 50 46.02 34.07 9.51
C ILE A 50 47.41 34.49 9.03
N GLN A 51 47.73 35.77 9.25
CA GLN A 51 49.06 36.33 9.02
C GLN A 51 49.93 36.19 10.26
N ILE A 52 51.18 35.80 10.07
CA ILE A 52 52.15 35.58 11.15
C ILE A 52 53.31 36.54 10.90
N SER A 53 53.59 37.42 11.86
CA SER A 53 54.70 38.38 11.81
C SER A 53 55.91 37.88 12.59
N ARG A 54 55.69 37.24 13.74
CA ARG A 54 56.74 36.88 14.70
C ARG A 54 56.48 35.53 15.36
N MET A 55 57.56 34.83 15.70
CA MET A 55 57.54 33.60 16.48
C MET A 55 58.31 33.77 17.80
N VAL A 56 57.78 33.21 18.88
CA VAL A 56 58.40 33.19 20.21
C VAL A 56 58.39 31.76 20.75
N LYS A 57 59.59 31.17 20.88
CA LYS A 57 59.80 29.87 21.50
C LYS A 57 59.81 30.05 23.03
N LYS A 58 59.12 29.18 23.76
CA LYS A 58 59.11 29.17 25.22
C LYS A 58 59.48 27.79 25.73
N ASP A 59 60.52 27.78 26.54
CA ASP A 59 60.83 26.72 27.49
C ASP A 59 60.11 27.09 28.80
N VAL A 60 59.11 26.31 29.17
CA VAL A 60 58.20 26.55 30.30
C VAL A 60 58.73 25.85 31.55
N ASN A 61 59.31 24.67 31.42
CA ASN A 61 59.87 23.89 32.52
C ASN A 61 61.37 24.17 32.76
N SER A 62 62.00 25.02 31.95
CA SER A 62 63.42 25.39 32.00
C SER A 62 64.38 24.21 31.81
N ASN A 63 63.96 23.18 31.05
CA ASN A 63 64.77 21.98 30.80
C ASN A 63 65.70 22.11 29.57
N GLY A 64 65.71 23.26 28.91
CA GLY A 64 66.49 23.55 27.70
C GLY A 64 65.80 23.14 26.38
N LYS A 65 64.62 22.51 26.43
CA LYS A 65 63.78 22.17 25.28
C LYS A 65 62.64 23.19 25.15
N VAL A 66 62.07 23.28 23.96
CA VAL A 66 60.98 24.23 23.69
C VAL A 66 59.64 23.53 23.88
N ASP A 67 58.95 23.80 24.98
CA ASP A 67 57.63 23.18 25.26
C ASP A 67 56.50 23.77 24.41
N LYS A 68 56.60 25.06 24.05
CA LYS A 68 55.60 25.72 23.18
C LYS A 68 56.15 26.83 22.31
N ILE A 69 55.53 27.02 21.15
CA ILE A 69 55.82 28.12 20.23
C ILE A 69 54.59 29.00 20.08
N LEU A 70 54.74 30.29 20.38
CA LEU A 70 53.74 31.33 20.14
C LEU A 70 54.00 31.98 18.78
N PHE A 71 52.95 32.16 18.00
CA PHE A 71 52.97 32.89 16.74
C PHE A 71 52.11 34.14 16.91
N LEU A 72 52.68 35.31 16.63
CA LEU A 72 52.05 36.61 16.81
C LEU A 72 51.77 37.26 15.46
N ASP A 73 50.70 38.05 15.40
CA ASP A 73 50.39 38.93 14.25
C ASP A 73 51.17 40.26 14.32
N GLU A 74 50.98 41.12 13.32
CA GLU A 74 51.65 42.45 13.25
C GLU A 74 51.36 43.34 14.46
N SER A 75 50.21 43.15 15.13
CA SER A 75 49.84 43.88 16.34
C SER A 75 50.46 43.32 17.62
N GLY A 76 51.18 42.19 17.54
CA GLY A 76 51.74 41.49 18.69
C GLY A 76 50.74 40.61 19.43
N LYS A 77 49.57 40.31 18.85
CA LYS A 77 48.59 39.39 19.43
C LYS A 77 48.90 37.96 19.04
N VAL A 78 48.78 37.02 19.99
CA VAL A 78 48.99 35.59 19.73
C VAL A 78 47.85 35.03 18.88
N VAL A 79 48.17 34.58 17.66
CA VAL A 79 47.20 34.02 16.70
C VAL A 79 47.32 32.52 16.52
N LYS A 80 48.46 31.92 16.88
CA LYS A 80 48.66 30.46 16.85
C LYS A 80 49.63 30.03 17.95
N ILE A 81 49.43 28.84 18.49
CA ILE A 81 50.27 28.23 19.51
C ILE A 81 50.50 26.76 19.13
N LYS A 82 51.75 26.30 19.15
CA LYS A 82 52.09 24.88 19.08
C LYS A 82 52.59 24.40 20.44
N TYR A 83 52.21 23.19 20.82
CA TYR A 83 52.61 22.52 22.06
C TYR A 83 53.27 21.19 21.72
N ASP A 84 54.43 20.96 22.33
CA ASP A 84 55.06 19.65 22.46
C ASP A 84 54.57 19.11 23.82
N LEU A 85 53.70 18.10 23.78
CA LEU A 85 52.97 17.64 24.97
C LEU A 85 53.71 16.52 25.72
N ASP A 86 54.57 15.78 25.03
CA ASP A 86 55.35 14.67 25.60
C ASP A 86 56.88 14.94 25.60
N GLU A 87 57.28 16.16 25.23
CA GLU A 87 58.65 16.67 25.26
C GLU A 87 59.62 15.90 24.36
N ASP A 88 59.08 15.30 23.29
CA ASP A 88 59.80 14.46 22.35
C ASP A 88 60.31 15.22 21.10
N GLY A 89 60.03 16.53 21.04
CA GLY A 89 60.40 17.45 19.96
C GLY A 89 59.37 17.52 18.81
N PHE A 90 58.26 16.79 18.90
CA PHE A 90 57.14 16.88 17.97
C PHE A 90 56.06 17.81 18.52
N TRP A 91 55.12 18.23 17.66
CA TRP A 91 54.10 19.22 18.01
C TRP A 91 52.72 18.56 17.95
N GLU A 92 52.30 17.92 19.03
CA GLU A 92 51.09 17.10 19.11
C GLU A 92 49.84 17.96 19.08
N GLN A 93 49.94 19.22 19.53
CA GLN A 93 48.78 20.11 19.59
C GLN A 93 49.09 21.48 18.98
N THR A 94 48.19 21.94 18.11
CA THR A 94 48.19 23.32 17.62
C THR A 94 46.86 24.00 17.97
N VAL A 95 46.91 25.21 18.53
CA VAL A 95 45.75 26.05 18.81
C VAL A 95 45.83 27.31 17.96
N PHE A 96 44.79 27.60 17.18
CA PHE A 96 44.64 28.82 16.40
C PHE A 96 43.60 29.72 17.05
N LYS A 97 43.93 31.01 17.21
CA LYS A 97 43.01 32.05 17.67
C LYS A 97 42.53 32.84 16.45
N ILE A 98 41.42 32.38 15.86
CA ILE A 98 40.93 32.89 14.56
C ILE A 98 40.46 34.34 14.67
N LYS A 99 39.66 34.61 15.71
CA LYS A 99 39.19 35.95 16.09
C LYS A 99 38.77 35.91 17.55
N GLU A 100 38.37 37.05 18.09
CA GLU A 100 37.91 37.12 19.47
C GLU A 100 36.77 36.13 19.74
N GLY A 101 36.97 35.27 20.74
CA GLY A 101 36.05 34.21 21.11
C GLY A 101 36.02 32.98 20.19
N ILE A 102 36.80 32.89 19.11
CA ILE A 102 36.84 31.69 18.24
C ILE A 102 38.22 31.04 18.26
N LEU A 103 38.26 29.77 18.66
CA LEU A 103 39.47 28.96 18.78
C LEU A 103 39.34 27.68 17.97
N VAL A 104 40.39 27.28 17.27
CA VAL A 104 40.50 25.96 16.63
C VAL A 104 41.66 25.22 17.29
N LYS A 105 41.39 24.06 17.87
CA LYS A 105 42.40 23.16 18.45
C LYS A 105 42.54 21.94 17.55
N GLU A 106 43.78 21.58 17.24
CA GLU A 106 44.12 20.46 16.36
C GLU A 106 45.13 19.56 17.03
N LEU A 107 44.91 18.26 16.95
CA LEU A 107 45.78 17.22 17.48
C LEU A 107 46.42 16.44 16.34
N TYR A 108 47.70 16.13 16.48
CA TYR A 108 48.55 15.52 15.47
C TYR A 108 49.19 14.24 16.00
N VAL A 109 49.49 13.32 15.09
CA VAL A 109 50.33 12.16 15.37
C VAL A 109 51.74 12.46 14.88
N LYS A 110 52.75 12.03 15.64
CA LYS A 110 54.17 12.10 15.25
C LYS A 110 54.39 11.64 13.80
N GLY A 111 55.05 12.48 13.01
CA GLY A 111 55.37 12.21 11.60
C GLY A 111 54.21 12.43 10.60
N LYS A 112 53.03 12.89 11.05
CA LYS A 112 51.90 13.23 10.16
C LYS A 112 51.66 14.74 10.14
N TYR A 113 51.36 15.28 8.96
CA TYR A 113 51.09 16.71 8.76
C TYR A 113 49.61 17.07 8.86
N LEU A 114 48.72 16.09 8.77
CA LEU A 114 47.28 16.28 8.90
C LEU A 114 46.84 15.96 10.34
N PRO A 115 45.97 16.79 10.93
CA PRO A 115 45.47 16.54 12.28
C PRO A 115 44.46 15.39 12.27
N TYR A 116 44.54 14.51 13.28
CA TYR A 116 43.58 13.41 13.43
C TYR A 116 42.35 13.81 14.25
N HIS A 117 42.43 14.90 15.03
CA HIS A 117 41.31 15.41 15.84
C HIS A 117 41.31 16.93 15.80
N VAL A 118 40.16 17.53 15.46
CA VAL A 118 39.98 18.97 15.40
C VAL A 118 38.77 19.39 16.23
N PHE A 119 38.94 20.42 17.05
CA PHE A 119 37.88 21.03 17.85
C PHE A 119 37.76 22.51 17.48
N ILE A 120 36.54 23.01 17.36
CA ILE A 120 36.26 24.44 17.19
C ILE A 120 35.40 24.90 18.36
N PHE A 121 35.84 25.97 19.01
CA PHE A 121 35.14 26.59 20.13
C PHE A 121 34.69 28.00 19.76
N GLU A 122 33.46 28.35 20.14
CA GLU A 122 32.95 29.72 20.14
C GLU A 122 32.59 30.15 21.58
N LYS A 123 33.17 31.26 22.05
CA LYS A 123 32.99 31.80 23.41
C LYS A 123 33.14 30.70 24.47
N ASN A 124 34.18 29.88 24.33
CA ASN A 124 34.52 28.71 25.16
C ASN A 124 33.57 27.50 25.08
N ASN A 125 32.54 27.52 24.22
CA ASN A 125 31.68 26.37 23.99
C ASN A 125 32.13 25.59 22.75
N LEU A 126 32.21 24.26 22.85
CA LEU A 126 32.50 23.40 21.71
C LEU A 126 31.34 23.48 20.70
N VAL A 127 31.64 23.84 19.45
CA VAL A 127 30.65 23.93 18.36
C VAL A 127 30.90 22.91 17.25
N LEU A 128 32.13 22.41 17.10
CA LEU A 128 32.47 21.36 16.15
C LEU A 128 33.60 20.47 16.66
N GLU A 129 33.45 19.18 16.47
CA GLU A 129 34.48 18.16 16.61
C GLU A 129 34.61 17.38 15.29
N LYS A 130 35.83 17.18 14.79
CA LYS A 130 36.15 16.33 13.63
C LYS A 130 37.19 15.30 14.03
N MET A 131 37.03 14.04 13.63
CA MET A 131 37.95 12.98 14.00
C MET A 131 38.19 12.03 12.82
N ASP A 132 39.47 11.81 12.51
CA ASP A 132 40.02 10.84 11.59
C ASP A 132 40.40 9.61 12.43
N LYS A 133 39.60 8.55 12.32
CA LYS A 133 39.71 7.35 13.16
C LYS A 133 40.71 6.37 12.58
N ASN A 134 40.80 6.25 11.26
CA ASN A 134 41.68 5.29 10.59
C ASN A 134 43.05 5.88 10.22
N ARG A 135 43.23 7.19 10.40
CA ARG A 135 44.46 7.97 10.15
C ARG A 135 44.86 8.03 8.68
N ASP A 136 43.87 8.03 7.78
CA ASP A 136 44.10 8.16 6.33
C ASP A 136 44.18 9.62 5.85
N GLY A 137 43.92 10.59 6.74
CA GLY A 137 43.93 12.02 6.44
C GLY A 137 42.55 12.60 6.08
N LEU A 138 41.51 11.78 6.03
CA LEU A 138 40.11 12.18 5.91
C LEU A 138 39.43 12.04 7.28
N PHE A 139 38.52 12.97 7.62
CA PHE A 139 37.77 12.85 8.88
C PHE A 139 36.57 11.94 8.69
N ASP A 140 36.45 10.93 9.54
CA ASP A 140 35.38 9.93 9.51
C ASP A 140 34.20 10.30 10.40
N LYS A 141 34.42 11.18 11.38
CA LYS A 141 33.39 11.56 12.34
C LYS A 141 33.35 13.07 12.49
N TYR A 142 32.14 13.61 12.45
CA TYR A 142 31.87 15.02 12.70
C TYR A 142 30.77 15.14 13.75
N ILE A 143 30.97 15.97 14.77
CA ILE A 143 29.92 16.37 15.71
C ILE A 143 29.74 17.87 15.63
N TYR A 144 28.54 18.30 15.26
CA TYR A 144 28.15 19.71 15.21
C TYR A 144 27.23 20.01 16.38
N LEU A 145 27.57 20.99 17.22
CA LEU A 145 26.74 21.42 18.33
C LEU A 145 26.11 22.79 18.01
N CYS A 146 24.79 22.86 18.06
CA CYS A 146 24.00 24.04 17.70
C CYS A 146 22.91 24.30 18.75
N ARG A 147 23.16 25.22 19.68
CA ARG A 147 22.24 25.65 20.75
C ARG A 147 21.65 24.46 21.52
N ASP A 148 20.47 23.99 21.11
CA ASP A 148 19.66 22.97 21.81
C ASP A 148 19.66 21.60 21.11
N LYS A 149 20.48 21.42 20.06
CA LYS A 149 20.57 20.19 19.27
C LYS A 149 22.01 19.91 18.87
N TYR A 150 22.31 18.65 18.55
CA TYR A 150 23.58 18.30 17.90
C TYR A 150 23.39 17.26 16.80
N ILE A 151 24.32 17.28 15.85
CA ILE A 151 24.35 16.39 14.68
C ILE A 151 25.63 15.58 14.73
N LYS A 152 25.54 14.27 14.55
CA LYS A 152 26.68 13.37 14.41
C LYS A 152 26.70 12.80 12.99
N LYS A 153 27.75 13.07 12.22
CA LYS A 153 28.00 12.46 10.90
C LYS A 153 29.12 11.42 11.03
N GLU A 154 28.95 10.26 10.44
CA GLU A 154 29.90 9.14 10.49
C GLU A 154 30.06 8.50 9.11
N ASP A 155 31.31 8.40 8.68
CA ASP A 155 31.83 7.44 7.70
C ASP A 155 32.23 6.17 8.48
N LEU A 156 31.62 5.05 8.12
CA LEU A 156 31.75 3.77 8.82
C LEU A 156 32.62 2.78 8.05
N ASN A 157 32.67 2.90 6.73
CA ASN A 157 33.48 2.05 5.85
C ASN A 157 34.80 2.71 5.43
N PHE A 158 35.03 3.97 5.82
CA PHE A 158 36.24 4.75 5.52
C PHE A 158 36.47 4.98 4.02
N ASP A 159 35.38 5.22 3.27
CA ASP A 159 35.45 5.51 1.83
C ASP A 159 35.51 7.02 1.51
N GLY A 160 35.57 7.86 2.55
CA GLY A 160 35.58 9.32 2.46
C GLY A 160 34.19 9.95 2.31
N LYS A 161 33.12 9.15 2.32
CA LYS A 161 31.73 9.62 2.22
C LYS A 161 30.97 9.25 3.50
N ILE A 162 30.16 10.17 3.99
CA ILE A 162 29.31 9.91 5.17
C ILE A 162 28.31 8.78 4.90
N ASP A 163 28.26 7.79 5.79
CA ASP A 163 27.31 6.66 5.77
C ASP A 163 26.10 6.89 6.65
N LYS A 164 26.26 7.69 7.71
CA LYS A 164 25.24 7.85 8.74
C LYS A 164 25.24 9.26 9.30
N ILE A 165 24.04 9.83 9.43
CA ILE A 165 23.82 11.12 10.09
C ILE A 165 22.75 10.93 11.17
N THR A 166 23.06 11.28 12.41
CA THR A 166 22.11 11.20 13.53
C THR A 166 21.90 12.57 14.14
N TYR A 167 20.64 12.92 14.38
CA TYR A 167 20.23 14.21 14.94
C TYR A 167 19.68 13.98 16.33
N PHE A 168 20.15 14.79 17.28
CA PHE A 168 19.86 14.62 18.69
C PHE A 168 19.28 15.90 19.30
N THR A 169 18.54 15.74 20.39
CA THR A 169 18.27 16.82 21.35
C THR A 169 19.51 17.09 22.21
N ASN A 170 19.53 18.21 22.95
CA ASN A 170 20.58 18.47 23.93
C ASN A 170 20.62 17.45 25.10
N SER A 171 19.49 16.80 25.40
CA SER A 171 19.42 15.70 26.38
C SER A 171 20.06 14.40 25.89
N GLY A 172 20.45 14.31 24.61
CA GLY A 172 21.01 13.11 23.99
C GLY A 172 19.96 12.16 23.39
N ASP A 173 18.68 12.55 23.37
CA ASP A 173 17.64 11.78 22.72
C ASP A 173 17.77 11.87 21.20
N ILE A 174 17.66 10.74 20.52
CA ILE A 174 17.68 10.70 19.06
C ILE A 174 16.35 11.23 18.54
N LEU A 175 16.40 12.22 17.65
CA LEU A 175 15.25 12.73 16.91
C LEU A 175 15.00 11.87 15.67
N TYR A 176 15.99 11.77 14.81
CA TYR A 176 15.99 10.86 13.66
C TYR A 176 17.42 10.58 13.18
N ARG A 177 17.55 9.57 12.33
CA ARG A 177 18.82 9.09 11.77
C ARG A 177 18.66 8.81 10.29
N LYS A 178 19.61 9.25 9.47
CA LYS A 178 19.74 8.92 8.06
C LYS A 178 20.89 7.91 7.89
N GLU A 179 20.65 6.87 7.11
CA GLU A 179 21.61 5.85 6.71
C GLU A 179 21.67 5.84 5.17
N PHE A 180 22.86 6.02 4.61
CA PHE A 180 23.10 6.01 3.18
C PHE A 180 23.55 4.59 2.79
N LEU A 181 22.72 3.89 2.02
CA LEU A 181 22.89 2.47 1.71
C LEU A 181 23.41 2.28 0.27
N GLY A 182 24.33 1.33 0.10
CA GLY A 182 24.90 0.92 -1.20
C GLY A 182 26.05 1.79 -1.71
N ASP A 183 26.80 1.28 -2.69
CA ASP A 183 28.04 1.90 -3.21
C ASP A 183 27.80 3.24 -3.92
N SER A 184 26.61 3.41 -4.52
CA SER A 184 26.17 4.68 -5.13
C SER A 184 25.49 5.64 -4.14
N LYS A 185 25.13 5.17 -2.94
CA LYS A 185 24.33 5.91 -1.92
C LYS A 185 22.99 6.45 -2.43
N ASP A 186 22.46 5.88 -3.51
CA ASP A 186 21.15 6.27 -4.08
C ASP A 186 19.97 5.86 -3.20
N THR A 187 20.21 4.99 -2.22
CA THR A 187 19.18 4.57 -1.26
C THR A 187 19.43 5.23 0.09
N ILE A 188 18.46 6.00 0.56
CA ILE A 188 18.52 6.68 1.85
C ILE A 188 17.45 6.10 2.76
N LYS A 189 17.87 5.60 3.92
CA LYS A 189 16.97 5.15 4.98
C LYS A 189 16.94 6.15 6.13
N THR A 190 15.78 6.74 6.38
CA THR A 190 15.54 7.66 7.49
C THR A 190 14.69 7.00 8.57
N ILE A 191 15.19 6.98 9.81
CA ILE A 191 14.54 6.38 10.97
C ILE A 191 14.19 7.49 11.95
N TYR A 192 12.91 7.69 12.21
CA TYR A 192 12.37 8.67 13.13
C TYR A 192 12.04 8.03 14.48
N PHE A 193 12.38 8.73 15.55
CA PHE A 193 12.18 8.28 16.92
C PHE A 193 11.18 9.17 17.65
N LYS A 194 10.42 8.57 18.56
CA LYS A 194 9.53 9.27 19.50
C LYS A 194 9.66 8.60 20.86
N SER A 195 10.04 9.36 21.88
CA SER A 195 10.26 8.83 23.24
C SER A 195 11.21 7.61 23.27
N GLY A 196 12.34 7.70 22.54
CA GLY A 196 13.35 6.65 22.47
C GLY A 196 13.00 5.42 21.62
N LYS A 197 11.77 5.33 21.08
CA LYS A 197 11.32 4.19 20.25
C LYS A 197 11.20 4.59 18.79
N VAL A 198 11.43 3.65 17.88
CA VAL A 198 11.21 3.85 16.45
C VAL A 198 9.72 4.11 16.20
N ASN A 199 9.42 5.22 15.55
CA ASN A 199 8.06 5.66 15.24
C ASN A 199 7.75 5.53 13.74
N LYS A 200 8.73 5.85 12.89
CA LYS A 200 8.61 5.82 11.42
C LYS A 200 9.96 5.48 10.79
N ILE A 201 9.94 4.73 9.69
CA ILE A 201 11.08 4.44 8.84
C ILE A 201 10.68 4.82 7.42
N GLU A 202 11.55 5.52 6.72
CA GLU A 202 11.42 5.82 5.30
C GLU A 202 12.67 5.27 4.59
N GLU A 203 12.50 4.60 3.47
CA GLU A 203 13.57 4.12 2.61
C GLU A 203 13.26 4.60 1.20
N VAL A 204 14.17 5.36 0.60
CA VAL A 204 13.93 6.06 -0.66
C VAL A 204 15.05 5.70 -1.62
N SER A 205 14.70 5.22 -2.81
CA SER A 205 15.60 4.98 -3.94
C SER A 205 15.05 5.59 -5.23
N ASN A 206 15.77 5.46 -6.34
CA ASN A 206 15.38 6.01 -7.65
C ASN A 206 14.05 5.45 -8.19
N ASP A 207 13.71 4.22 -7.85
CA ASP A 207 12.58 3.46 -8.39
C ASP A 207 11.66 2.88 -7.31
N ARG A 208 12.01 3.01 -6.02
CA ARG A 208 11.26 2.42 -4.93
C ARG A 208 11.35 3.25 -3.66
N ASN A 209 10.18 3.59 -3.11
CA ASN A 209 10.08 4.22 -1.80
C ASN A 209 9.25 3.34 -0.86
N ILE A 210 9.70 3.18 0.37
CA ILE A 210 9.02 2.44 1.42
C ILE A 210 8.86 3.35 2.62
N VAL A 211 7.66 3.44 3.17
CA VAL A 211 7.38 4.11 4.44
C VAL A 211 6.77 3.08 5.38
N ILE A 212 7.36 2.86 6.54
CA ILE A 212 6.81 2.05 7.62
C ILE A 212 6.53 2.99 8.78
N GLU A 213 5.32 3.00 9.30
CA GLU A 213 4.99 3.83 10.45
C GLU A 213 4.07 3.11 11.42
N LYS A 214 4.11 3.55 12.68
CA LYS A 214 3.27 3.06 13.75
C LYS A 214 2.29 4.16 14.17
N SER A 215 1.00 3.88 14.14
CA SER A 215 -0.05 4.79 14.61
C SER A 215 -1.03 4.03 15.51
N ASN A 216 -1.25 4.52 16.73
CA ASN A 216 -2.14 3.90 17.73
C ASN A 216 -1.88 2.40 18.00
N GLY A 217 -0.62 1.97 17.88
CA GLY A 217 -0.22 0.57 18.06
C GLY A 217 -0.25 -0.28 16.79
N TYR A 218 -0.90 0.18 15.73
CA TYR A 218 -0.97 -0.49 14.43
C TYR A 218 0.19 -0.09 13.54
N LEU A 219 0.70 -1.06 12.78
CA LEU A 219 1.72 -0.81 11.76
C LEU A 219 1.06 -0.63 10.40
N ARG A 220 1.57 0.32 9.61
CA ARG A 220 1.30 0.37 8.18
C ARG A 220 2.61 0.48 7.41
N LYS A 221 2.66 -0.20 6.27
CA LYS A 221 3.76 -0.14 5.28
C LYS A 221 3.21 0.38 3.97
N ILE A 222 3.70 1.52 3.52
CA ILE A 222 3.38 2.12 2.23
C ILE A 222 4.58 1.86 1.32
N VAL A 223 4.34 1.38 0.11
CA VAL A 223 5.35 1.09 -0.90
C VAL A 223 4.94 1.83 -2.17
N PHE A 224 5.86 2.63 -2.69
CA PHE A 224 5.75 3.22 -4.02
C PHE A 224 6.78 2.55 -4.91
N ASN A 225 6.35 1.99 -6.03
CA ASN A 225 7.26 1.44 -7.05
C ASN A 225 7.07 2.21 -8.36
N LYS A 226 8.17 2.54 -9.03
CA LYS A 226 8.15 3.17 -10.34
C LYS A 226 8.10 2.08 -11.42
N ILE A 227 6.95 1.93 -12.08
CA ILE A 227 6.72 0.93 -13.13
C ILE A 227 6.42 1.67 -14.43
N LYS A 228 7.26 1.48 -15.46
CA LYS A 228 7.16 2.17 -16.77
C LYS A 228 7.04 3.70 -16.63
N GLY A 229 7.81 4.29 -15.71
CA GLY A 229 7.84 5.73 -15.47
C GLY A 229 6.73 6.27 -14.56
N LYS A 230 5.68 5.50 -14.26
CA LYS A 230 4.60 5.89 -13.33
C LYS A 230 4.83 5.32 -11.94
N TRP A 231 4.53 6.10 -10.90
CA TRP A 231 4.55 5.63 -9.52
C TRP A 231 3.27 4.88 -9.20
N LYS A 232 3.40 3.68 -8.64
CA LYS A 232 2.27 2.89 -8.15
C LYS A 232 2.36 2.72 -6.64
N LYS A 233 1.28 3.05 -5.95
CA LYS A 233 1.17 3.01 -4.49
C LYS A 233 0.55 1.71 -4.01
N LYS A 234 1.15 1.10 -2.98
CA LYS A 234 0.62 -0.05 -2.26
C LYS A 234 0.72 0.19 -0.76
N ILE A 235 -0.39 0.09 -0.05
CA ILE A 235 -0.49 0.23 1.41
C ILE A 235 -0.78 -1.15 2.00
N ILE A 236 -0.05 -1.55 3.03
CA ILE A 236 -0.25 -2.79 3.78
C ILE A 236 -0.48 -2.39 5.23
N SER A 237 -1.63 -2.73 5.78
CA SER A 237 -2.01 -2.47 7.17
C SER A 237 -1.99 -3.77 7.95
N TYR A 238 -1.44 -3.73 9.16
CA TYR A 238 -1.29 -4.87 10.04
C TYR A 238 -2.15 -4.72 11.30
N ASP A 239 -2.63 -5.84 11.84
CA ASP A 239 -3.30 -5.89 13.14
C ASP A 239 -2.28 -5.78 14.31
N LYS A 240 -2.78 -5.82 15.56
CA LYS A 240 -1.94 -5.76 16.77
C LYS A 240 -1.03 -6.98 16.97
N SER A 241 -1.34 -8.09 16.30
CA SER A 241 -0.57 -9.33 16.29
C SER A 241 0.42 -9.37 15.12
N ASN A 242 0.55 -8.28 14.37
CA ASN A 242 1.38 -8.13 13.16
C ASN A 242 0.95 -9.02 11.97
N ASN A 243 -0.29 -9.51 11.94
CA ASN A 243 -0.82 -10.14 10.74
C ASN A 243 -1.34 -9.08 9.77
N VAL A 244 -1.27 -9.37 8.47
CA VAL A 244 -1.87 -8.50 7.45
C VAL A 244 -3.38 -8.46 7.68
N GLN A 245 -3.94 -7.24 7.73
CA GLN A 245 -5.38 -6.98 7.86
C GLN A 245 -5.97 -6.42 6.56
N LYS A 246 -5.23 -5.55 5.87
CA LYS A 246 -5.70 -4.90 4.65
C LYS A 246 -4.54 -4.57 3.73
N ILE A 247 -4.70 -4.85 2.44
CA ILE A 247 -3.79 -4.36 1.41
C ILE A 247 -4.60 -3.49 0.45
N ILE A 248 -4.08 -2.31 0.13
CA ILE A 248 -4.71 -1.38 -0.81
C ILE A 248 -3.69 -1.01 -1.88
N TYR A 249 -4.05 -0.99 -3.15
CA TYR A 249 -3.12 -0.56 -4.20
C TYR A 249 -3.78 0.05 -5.42
N ASP A 250 -3.04 0.98 -6.03
CA ASP A 250 -3.32 1.67 -7.28
C ASP A 250 -2.78 0.83 -8.45
N ILE A 251 -3.67 0.38 -9.34
CA ILE A 251 -3.36 -0.41 -10.53
C ILE A 251 -3.00 0.51 -11.70
N ASN A 252 -3.78 1.56 -11.96
CA ASN A 252 -3.66 2.34 -13.19
C ASN A 252 -2.60 3.47 -13.12
N GLY A 253 -2.12 3.78 -11.91
CA GLY A 253 -1.14 4.81 -11.60
C GLY A 253 -1.70 6.24 -11.63
N ASP A 254 -2.99 6.43 -11.37
CA ASP A 254 -3.65 7.74 -11.31
C ASP A 254 -3.61 8.39 -9.91
N GLY A 255 -3.12 7.66 -8.91
CA GLY A 255 -3.01 8.11 -7.53
C GLY A 255 -4.23 7.80 -6.66
N GLN A 256 -5.32 7.30 -7.23
CA GLN A 256 -6.45 6.73 -6.52
C GLN A 256 -6.25 5.22 -6.32
N GLU A 257 -6.88 4.68 -5.27
CA GLU A 257 -6.72 3.28 -4.94
C GLU A 257 -7.83 2.41 -5.56
N ASP A 258 -7.42 1.46 -6.41
CA ASP A 258 -8.35 0.64 -7.21
C ASP A 258 -8.72 -0.67 -6.54
N VAL A 259 -7.81 -1.26 -5.76
CA VAL A 259 -8.00 -2.59 -5.16
C VAL A 259 -7.80 -2.56 -3.67
N TYR A 260 -8.72 -3.21 -2.96
CA TYR A 260 -8.73 -3.35 -1.52
C TYR A 260 -8.87 -4.83 -1.16
N GLU A 261 -7.78 -5.47 -0.78
CA GLU A 261 -7.78 -6.83 -0.24
C GLU A 261 -7.98 -6.80 1.28
N HIS A 262 -8.86 -7.67 1.76
CA HIS A 262 -9.23 -7.77 3.17
C HIS A 262 -8.80 -9.12 3.74
N TYR A 263 -8.16 -9.08 4.89
CA TYR A 263 -7.61 -10.24 5.57
C TYR A 263 -8.17 -10.35 6.99
N LYS A 264 -8.41 -11.58 7.44
CA LYS A 264 -8.75 -11.91 8.82
C LYS A 264 -7.80 -12.99 9.31
N ASP A 265 -7.08 -12.71 10.39
CA ASP A 265 -6.05 -13.61 10.95
C ASP A 265 -5.01 -14.05 9.89
N GLY A 266 -4.63 -13.13 9.00
CA GLY A 266 -3.69 -13.38 7.89
C GLY A 266 -4.28 -14.12 6.68
N ILE A 267 -5.56 -14.53 6.72
CA ILE A 267 -6.24 -15.23 5.63
C ILE A 267 -7.03 -14.21 4.79
N LEU A 268 -6.86 -14.24 3.47
CA LEU A 268 -7.62 -13.41 2.53
C LEU A 268 -9.11 -13.79 2.58
N VAL A 269 -9.96 -12.85 3.00
CA VAL A 269 -11.42 -13.05 3.14
C VAL A 269 -12.24 -12.26 2.11
N GLY A 270 -11.65 -11.27 1.45
CA GLY A 270 -12.32 -10.56 0.37
C GLY A 270 -11.43 -9.62 -0.42
N ILE A 271 -11.94 -9.19 -1.57
CA ILE A 271 -11.31 -8.19 -2.43
C ILE A 271 -12.41 -7.27 -2.95
N ASP A 272 -12.26 -5.97 -2.78
CA ASP A 272 -13.07 -4.96 -3.46
C ASP A 272 -12.23 -4.33 -4.58
N ARG A 273 -12.85 -4.07 -5.74
CA ARG A 273 -12.20 -3.46 -6.90
C ARG A 273 -13.08 -2.37 -7.51
N ASP A 274 -12.41 -1.34 -7.96
CA ASP A 274 -12.86 -0.37 -8.93
C ASP A 274 -12.28 -0.80 -10.29
N GLU A 275 -13.06 -1.51 -11.12
CA GLU A 275 -12.59 -2.03 -12.41
C GLU A 275 -12.60 -0.95 -13.51
N ASN A 276 -13.43 0.09 -13.37
CA ASN A 276 -13.56 1.18 -14.33
C ASN A 276 -12.78 2.45 -13.97
N TYR A 277 -12.16 2.49 -12.78
CA TYR A 277 -11.32 3.58 -12.27
C TYR A 277 -12.09 4.90 -12.05
N ASN A 278 -13.35 4.81 -11.59
CA ASN A 278 -14.20 5.99 -11.32
C ASN A 278 -14.19 6.44 -9.84
N GLY A 279 -13.40 5.78 -8.99
CA GLY A 279 -13.30 6.00 -7.55
C GLY A 279 -14.33 5.25 -6.71
N LYS A 280 -15.20 4.43 -7.32
CA LYS A 280 -16.22 3.62 -6.64
C LYS A 280 -15.98 2.13 -6.89
N ILE A 281 -16.31 1.32 -5.90
CA ILE A 281 -16.18 -0.13 -6.01
C ILE A 281 -17.34 -0.70 -6.83
N ASP A 282 -17.03 -1.27 -8.00
CA ASP A 282 -17.99 -1.94 -8.89
C ASP A 282 -17.93 -3.48 -8.81
N PHE A 283 -16.89 -4.04 -8.18
CA PHE A 283 -16.69 -5.48 -8.10
C PHE A 283 -16.19 -5.93 -6.74
N LYS A 284 -16.79 -7.00 -6.21
CA LYS A 284 -16.41 -7.58 -4.92
C LYS A 284 -16.27 -9.08 -5.00
N ILE A 285 -15.27 -9.61 -4.30
CA ILE A 285 -15.04 -11.02 -4.07
C ILE A 285 -15.11 -11.25 -2.57
N VAL A 286 -15.90 -12.22 -2.13
CA VAL A 286 -16.00 -12.64 -0.72
C VAL A 286 -15.68 -14.12 -0.63
N TYR A 287 -14.61 -14.46 0.08
CA TYR A 287 -14.20 -15.83 0.37
C TYR A 287 -14.86 -16.27 1.68
N LYS A 288 -15.92 -17.08 1.60
CA LYS A 288 -16.59 -17.60 2.81
C LYS A 288 -15.76 -18.69 3.49
N ASN A 289 -15.14 -19.54 2.66
CA ASN A 289 -14.19 -20.58 3.06
C ASN A 289 -13.43 -21.06 1.82
N LYS A 290 -12.55 -22.08 1.96
CA LYS A 290 -11.73 -22.62 0.86
C LYS A 290 -12.52 -23.10 -0.38
N ASN A 291 -13.80 -23.45 -0.21
CA ASN A 291 -14.63 -24.02 -1.26
C ASN A 291 -15.69 -23.04 -1.78
N GLU A 292 -15.99 -21.96 -1.06
CA GLU A 292 -17.13 -21.10 -1.32
C GLU A 292 -16.74 -19.64 -1.52
N VAL A 293 -17.10 -19.11 -2.70
CA VAL A 293 -16.79 -17.73 -3.11
C VAL A 293 -18.08 -17.06 -3.58
N LEU A 294 -18.30 -15.83 -3.15
CA LEU A 294 -19.36 -14.95 -3.65
C LEU A 294 -18.71 -13.80 -4.42
N LEU A 295 -19.04 -13.67 -5.69
CA LEU A 295 -18.71 -12.50 -6.50
C LEU A 295 -19.94 -11.58 -6.51
N LYS A 296 -19.71 -10.28 -6.47
CA LYS A 296 -20.74 -9.25 -6.64
C LYS A 296 -20.27 -8.26 -7.70
N ARG A 297 -21.14 -7.88 -8.62
CA ARG A 297 -20.87 -6.86 -9.64
C ARG A 297 -22.00 -5.83 -9.67
N ASP A 298 -21.61 -4.58 -9.63
CA ASP A 298 -22.39 -3.39 -9.99
C ASP A 298 -22.17 -3.17 -11.50
N ARG A 299 -23.23 -3.27 -12.29
CA ARG A 299 -23.19 -3.22 -13.76
C ARG A 299 -23.60 -1.87 -14.32
N ASP A 300 -24.42 -1.12 -13.60
CA ASP A 300 -24.93 0.19 -14.01
C ASP A 300 -24.34 1.36 -13.21
N GLU A 301 -23.41 1.07 -12.29
CA GLU A 301 -22.57 2.00 -11.54
C GLU A 301 -23.37 2.89 -10.56
N ASP A 302 -24.53 2.40 -10.11
CA ASP A 302 -25.40 3.09 -9.17
C ASP A 302 -25.04 2.83 -7.70
N GLY A 303 -24.13 1.87 -7.43
CA GLY A 303 -23.69 1.44 -6.11
C GLY A 303 -24.45 0.24 -5.54
N PHE A 304 -25.54 -0.19 -6.18
CA PHE A 304 -26.17 -1.48 -5.98
C PHE A 304 -25.34 -2.57 -6.69
N PHE A 305 -25.56 -3.82 -6.33
CA PHE A 305 -24.84 -4.94 -6.95
C PHE A 305 -25.87 -5.89 -7.54
N GLU A 306 -26.13 -5.73 -8.83
CA GLU A 306 -27.20 -6.41 -9.58
C GLU A 306 -26.84 -7.87 -9.77
N GLU A 307 -25.56 -8.21 -9.93
CA GLU A 307 -25.15 -9.59 -10.16
C GLU A 307 -24.39 -10.17 -8.97
N ASN A 308 -24.96 -11.22 -8.38
CA ASN A 308 -24.28 -12.09 -7.42
C ASN A 308 -23.97 -13.45 -8.07
N VAL A 309 -22.72 -13.88 -7.99
CA VAL A 309 -22.30 -15.23 -8.42
C VAL A 309 -21.75 -16.00 -7.24
N PHE A 310 -22.47 -17.01 -6.80
CA PHE A 310 -22.01 -17.94 -5.77
C PHE A 310 -21.38 -19.18 -6.40
N LEU A 311 -20.15 -19.51 -6.00
CA LEU A 311 -19.40 -20.66 -6.47
C LEU A 311 -19.11 -21.58 -5.30
N ASN A 312 -19.53 -22.85 -5.40
CA ASN A 312 -19.12 -23.92 -4.50
C ASN A 312 -18.27 -24.94 -5.29
N LYS A 313 -16.96 -24.93 -5.03
CA LYS A 313 -15.97 -25.77 -5.70
C LYS A 313 -16.12 -27.26 -5.35
N LYS A 314 -16.53 -27.58 -4.12
CA LYS A 314 -16.69 -28.97 -3.67
C LYS A 314 -17.85 -29.66 -4.39
N GLU A 315 -18.93 -28.93 -4.63
CA GLU A 315 -20.13 -29.45 -5.30
C GLU A 315 -20.14 -29.22 -6.82
N ASN A 316 -19.13 -28.53 -7.37
CA ASN A 316 -19.13 -28.00 -8.74
C ASN A 316 -20.44 -27.26 -9.06
N LYS A 317 -20.90 -26.44 -8.11
CA LYS A 317 -22.17 -25.72 -8.18
C LYS A 317 -21.92 -24.22 -8.34
N LYS A 318 -22.60 -23.61 -9.29
CA LYS A 318 -22.59 -22.15 -9.52
C LYS A 318 -24.01 -21.64 -9.48
N ILE A 319 -24.29 -20.61 -8.70
CA ILE A 319 -25.58 -19.92 -8.68
C ILE A 319 -25.33 -18.49 -9.14
N ILE A 320 -26.08 -18.05 -10.15
CA ILE A 320 -26.11 -16.65 -10.60
C ILE A 320 -27.43 -16.07 -10.14
N GLU A 321 -27.40 -14.96 -9.42
CA GLU A 321 -28.58 -14.18 -9.04
C GLU A 321 -28.46 -12.79 -9.67
N ILE A 322 -29.42 -12.45 -10.52
CA ILE A 322 -29.64 -11.09 -10.98
C ILE A 322 -30.66 -10.45 -10.05
N ARG A 323 -30.36 -9.24 -9.62
CA ARG A 323 -31.03 -8.49 -8.56
C ARG A 323 -31.29 -7.10 -9.11
N ASN A 324 -32.29 -6.43 -8.56
CA ASN A 324 -32.50 -5.01 -8.76
C ASN A 324 -32.91 -4.38 -7.42
N GLU A 325 -32.92 -3.05 -7.31
CA GLU A 325 -33.24 -2.38 -6.05
C GLU A 325 -34.58 -2.83 -5.45
N LYS A 326 -35.58 -3.01 -6.33
CA LYS A 326 -36.93 -3.36 -5.92
C LYS A 326 -36.97 -4.79 -5.42
N THR A 327 -36.26 -5.71 -6.07
CA THR A 327 -36.37 -7.17 -5.93
C THR A 327 -35.01 -7.77 -5.63
N PRO A 328 -34.80 -8.22 -4.39
CA PRO A 328 -33.52 -8.76 -3.96
C PRO A 328 -33.00 -9.92 -4.82
N ILE A 329 -33.87 -10.64 -5.54
CA ILE A 329 -33.53 -11.64 -6.56
C ILE A 329 -34.60 -11.57 -7.65
N PHE A 330 -34.29 -11.01 -8.82
CA PHE A 330 -35.15 -10.96 -10.01
C PHE A 330 -35.06 -12.25 -10.83
N ARG A 331 -33.84 -12.79 -10.99
CA ARG A 331 -33.59 -14.04 -11.73
C ARG A 331 -32.52 -14.84 -11.03
N ARG A 332 -32.73 -16.15 -10.87
CA ARG A 332 -31.73 -17.08 -10.32
C ARG A 332 -31.50 -18.22 -11.30
N ILE A 333 -30.23 -18.49 -11.62
CA ILE A 333 -29.83 -19.63 -12.44
C ILE A 333 -28.87 -20.52 -11.65
N VAL A 334 -29.20 -21.79 -11.50
CA VAL A 334 -28.38 -22.80 -10.82
C VAL A 334 -27.71 -23.69 -11.85
N TYR A 335 -26.39 -23.79 -11.77
CA TYR A 335 -25.56 -24.67 -12.56
C TYR A 335 -24.96 -25.77 -11.67
N LYS A 336 -24.87 -26.98 -12.21
CA LYS A 336 -24.12 -28.10 -11.63
C LYS A 336 -23.22 -28.68 -12.71
N ASN A 337 -21.92 -28.82 -12.46
CA ASN A 337 -20.93 -29.25 -13.45
C ASN A 337 -21.00 -28.43 -14.76
N ASN A 338 -21.14 -27.11 -14.66
CA ASN A 338 -21.28 -26.17 -15.80
C ASN A 338 -22.51 -26.43 -16.71
N ILE A 339 -23.50 -27.18 -16.24
CA ILE A 339 -24.79 -27.38 -16.91
C ILE A 339 -25.86 -26.61 -16.11
N PRO A 340 -26.66 -25.72 -16.73
CA PRO A 340 -27.80 -25.12 -16.06
C PRO A 340 -28.79 -26.24 -15.73
N VAL A 341 -29.22 -26.33 -14.47
CA VAL A 341 -30.18 -27.34 -14.00
C VAL A 341 -31.51 -26.72 -13.58
N LYS A 342 -31.51 -25.45 -13.20
CA LYS A 342 -32.70 -24.72 -12.75
C LYS A 342 -32.57 -23.23 -13.05
N GLU A 343 -33.65 -22.62 -13.52
CA GLU A 343 -33.78 -21.17 -13.66
C GLU A 343 -35.12 -20.72 -13.07
N GLU A 344 -35.08 -19.67 -12.25
CA GLU A 344 -36.23 -19.08 -11.58
C GLU A 344 -36.30 -17.59 -11.96
N ILE A 345 -37.47 -17.10 -12.36
CA ILE A 345 -37.77 -15.67 -12.53
C ILE A 345 -38.78 -15.29 -11.46
N VAL A 346 -38.46 -14.24 -10.71
CA VAL A 346 -39.23 -13.74 -9.58
C VAL A 346 -39.90 -12.44 -9.99
N ASP A 347 -41.18 -12.32 -9.67
CA ASP A 347 -41.92 -11.09 -9.92
C ASP A 347 -41.54 -9.98 -8.95
N ASP A 348 -41.39 -8.77 -9.49
CA ASP A 348 -40.95 -7.61 -8.73
C ASP A 348 -41.99 -7.08 -7.73
N LYS A 349 -43.28 -7.29 -7.97
CA LYS A 349 -44.34 -6.82 -7.07
C LYS A 349 -44.59 -7.80 -5.93
N PHE A 350 -44.65 -9.09 -6.24
CA PHE A 350 -45.08 -10.12 -5.29
C PHE A 350 -43.93 -10.90 -4.64
N LYS A 351 -42.69 -10.77 -5.14
CA LYS A 351 -41.50 -11.50 -4.67
C LYS A 351 -41.66 -13.03 -4.72
N LYS A 352 -42.51 -13.53 -5.62
CA LYS A 352 -42.76 -14.96 -5.85
C LYS A 352 -42.18 -15.39 -7.18
N VAL A 353 -41.74 -16.64 -7.27
CA VAL A 353 -41.30 -17.24 -8.54
C VAL A 353 -42.51 -17.35 -9.47
N ILE A 354 -42.47 -16.66 -10.61
CA ILE A 354 -43.50 -16.69 -11.64
C ILE A 354 -43.13 -17.55 -12.84
N GLU A 355 -41.83 -17.77 -13.09
CA GLU A 355 -41.38 -18.76 -14.07
C GLU A 355 -40.31 -19.67 -13.46
N LEU A 356 -40.44 -20.96 -13.73
CA LEU A 356 -39.47 -21.98 -13.36
C LEU A 356 -39.13 -22.82 -14.59
N LYS A 357 -37.84 -22.99 -14.88
CA LYS A 357 -37.34 -23.90 -15.92
C LYS A 357 -36.38 -24.90 -15.29
N VAL A 358 -36.53 -26.17 -15.64
CA VAL A 358 -35.66 -27.26 -15.19
C VAL A 358 -35.08 -27.96 -16.41
N TYR A 359 -33.78 -28.26 -16.35
CA TYR A 359 -33.03 -28.81 -17.47
C TYR A 359 -32.38 -30.14 -17.10
N ASN A 360 -32.24 -31.03 -18.09
CA ASN A 360 -31.46 -32.25 -17.94
C ASN A 360 -29.96 -32.02 -18.20
N LYS A 361 -29.18 -33.10 -18.15
CA LYS A 361 -27.72 -33.06 -18.32
C LYS A 361 -27.30 -32.65 -19.74
N GLU A 362 -28.17 -32.89 -20.71
CA GLU A 362 -28.02 -32.52 -22.12
C GLU A 362 -28.47 -31.07 -22.41
N ARG A 363 -28.75 -30.27 -21.36
CA ARG A 363 -29.24 -28.87 -21.44
C ARG A 363 -30.61 -28.72 -22.08
N LYS A 364 -31.38 -29.80 -22.18
CA LYS A 364 -32.74 -29.80 -22.70
C LYS A 364 -33.73 -29.51 -21.56
N LEU A 365 -34.73 -28.70 -21.85
CA LEU A 365 -35.80 -28.38 -20.92
C LEU A 365 -36.64 -29.64 -20.66
N VAL A 366 -36.85 -29.98 -19.38
CA VAL A 366 -37.67 -31.13 -18.95
C VAL A 366 -38.94 -30.69 -18.23
N GLU A 367 -38.93 -29.49 -17.67
CA GLU A 367 -40.08 -28.90 -17.00
C GLU A 367 -40.04 -27.38 -17.14
N TYR A 368 -41.21 -26.79 -17.42
CA TYR A 368 -41.42 -25.36 -17.40
C TYR A 368 -42.74 -25.03 -16.70
N GLN A 369 -42.69 -24.19 -15.67
CA GLN A 369 -43.88 -23.69 -15.00
C GLN A 369 -43.97 -22.18 -15.19
N LYS A 370 -45.17 -21.71 -15.51
CA LYS A 370 -45.51 -20.29 -15.53
C LYS A 370 -46.71 -20.04 -14.62
N LYS A 371 -46.62 -18.99 -13.82
CA LYS A 371 -47.71 -18.47 -13.00
C LYS A 371 -48.14 -17.11 -13.53
N ASP A 372 -49.38 -16.76 -13.28
CA ASP A 372 -49.86 -15.42 -13.53
C ASP A 372 -49.39 -14.44 -12.44
N LYS A 373 -49.82 -13.18 -12.55
CA LYS A 373 -49.46 -12.11 -11.61
C LYS A 373 -50.01 -12.35 -10.21
N ASP A 374 -51.11 -13.09 -10.08
CA ASP A 374 -51.73 -13.38 -8.78
C ASP A 374 -51.08 -14.61 -8.11
N GLY A 375 -50.20 -15.31 -8.83
CA GLY A 375 -49.44 -16.46 -8.36
C GLY A 375 -50.13 -17.80 -8.63
N PHE A 376 -51.24 -17.80 -9.36
CA PHE A 376 -51.92 -19.01 -9.81
C PHE A 376 -51.18 -19.61 -11.01
N ILE A 377 -51.29 -20.93 -11.17
CA ILE A 377 -50.61 -21.64 -12.25
C ILE A 377 -51.28 -21.28 -13.58
N ASP A 378 -50.55 -20.62 -14.48
CA ASP A 378 -51.03 -20.41 -15.85
C ASP A 378 -50.82 -21.69 -16.66
N VAL A 379 -49.61 -22.28 -16.59
CA VAL A 379 -49.32 -23.56 -17.24
C VAL A 379 -48.10 -24.27 -16.65
N ILE A 380 -48.13 -25.60 -16.60
CA ILE A 380 -46.97 -26.46 -16.36
C ILE A 380 -46.76 -27.36 -17.56
N TRP A 381 -45.61 -27.28 -18.20
CA TRP A 381 -45.17 -28.14 -19.30
C TRP A 381 -44.16 -29.17 -18.80
N LEU A 382 -44.38 -30.43 -19.14
CA LEU A 382 -43.42 -31.52 -18.99
C LEU A 382 -42.95 -31.96 -20.38
N TYR A 383 -41.64 -32.14 -20.51
CA TYR A 383 -40.99 -32.52 -21.75
C TYR A 383 -40.29 -33.87 -21.60
N SER A 384 -40.17 -34.58 -22.71
CA SER A 384 -39.34 -35.77 -22.84
C SER A 384 -37.86 -35.45 -22.60
N LYS A 385 -37.03 -36.49 -22.41
CA LYS A 385 -35.57 -36.34 -22.29
C LYS A 385 -34.97 -35.72 -23.55
N GLU A 386 -35.63 -35.90 -24.69
CA GLU A 386 -35.25 -35.37 -25.98
C GLU A 386 -35.65 -33.89 -26.18
N GLY A 387 -36.47 -33.32 -25.27
CA GLY A 387 -36.90 -31.92 -25.27
C GLY A 387 -38.22 -31.66 -25.98
N PHE A 388 -38.97 -32.70 -26.37
CA PHE A 388 -40.30 -32.56 -26.96
C PHE A 388 -41.38 -32.46 -25.87
N PRO A 389 -42.38 -31.57 -26.00
CA PRO A 389 -43.47 -31.48 -25.04
C PRO A 389 -44.26 -32.78 -25.00
N CYS A 390 -44.60 -33.24 -23.80
CA CYS A 390 -45.38 -34.46 -23.56
C CYS A 390 -46.72 -34.16 -22.86
N LEU A 391 -46.71 -33.23 -21.90
CA LEU A 391 -47.89 -32.86 -21.11
C LEU A 391 -47.87 -31.37 -20.82
N ALA A 392 -48.99 -30.69 -21.01
CA ALA A 392 -49.24 -29.37 -20.42
C ALA A 392 -50.41 -29.47 -19.44
N LYS A 393 -50.29 -28.85 -18.27
CA LYS A 393 -51.32 -28.77 -17.23
C LYS A 393 -51.73 -27.32 -17.04
N LYS A 394 -53.01 -27.04 -16.92
CA LYS A 394 -53.54 -25.69 -16.74
C LYS A 394 -54.65 -25.66 -15.67
N ASP A 395 -54.64 -24.58 -14.91
CA ASP A 395 -55.73 -24.15 -14.04
C ASP A 395 -56.45 -23.02 -14.78
N ARG A 396 -57.66 -23.27 -15.31
CA ARG A 396 -58.39 -22.28 -16.12
C ARG A 396 -59.25 -21.38 -15.26
N ASN A 397 -59.80 -21.91 -14.16
CA ASN A 397 -60.69 -21.17 -13.27
C ASN A 397 -59.93 -20.40 -12.17
N LYS A 398 -58.62 -20.61 -12.04
CA LYS A 398 -57.70 -20.00 -11.07
C LYS A 398 -58.06 -20.31 -9.61
N ASP A 399 -58.58 -21.51 -9.35
CA ASP A 399 -58.87 -21.97 -7.99
C ASP A 399 -57.65 -22.63 -7.30
N GLY A 400 -56.53 -22.75 -8.02
CA GLY A 400 -55.29 -23.37 -7.56
C GLY A 400 -55.19 -24.87 -7.85
N LYS A 401 -56.22 -25.48 -8.44
CA LYS A 401 -56.24 -26.88 -8.88
C LYS A 401 -56.12 -26.94 -10.40
N ILE A 402 -55.43 -27.97 -10.89
CA ILE A 402 -55.36 -28.21 -12.33
C ILE A 402 -56.69 -28.81 -12.79
N ASP A 403 -57.30 -28.19 -13.80
CA ASP A 403 -58.58 -28.63 -14.38
C ASP A 403 -58.43 -29.07 -15.85
N THR A 404 -57.25 -28.90 -16.45
CA THR A 404 -57.01 -29.22 -17.86
C THR A 404 -55.64 -29.84 -18.10
N TRP A 405 -55.60 -30.90 -18.90
CA TRP A 405 -54.40 -31.62 -19.30
C TRP A 405 -54.34 -31.75 -20.83
N TYR A 406 -53.25 -31.32 -21.44
CA TYR A 406 -52.97 -31.45 -22.87
C TYR A 406 -51.84 -32.46 -23.08
N PHE A 407 -52.11 -33.55 -23.77
CA PHE A 407 -51.13 -34.60 -24.07
C PHE A 407 -50.59 -34.45 -25.49
N TYR A 408 -49.29 -34.60 -25.62
CA TYR A 408 -48.55 -34.41 -26.86
C TYR A 408 -47.78 -35.68 -27.22
N GLU A 409 -47.68 -35.95 -28.52
CA GLU A 409 -46.88 -37.03 -29.09
C GLU A 409 -46.05 -36.44 -30.24
N ASN A 410 -44.73 -36.61 -30.19
CA ASN A 410 -43.79 -36.01 -31.16
C ASN A 410 -44.01 -34.51 -31.38
N GLY A 411 -44.33 -33.77 -30.31
CA GLY A 411 -44.56 -32.33 -30.34
C GLY A 411 -45.94 -31.88 -30.86
N LYS A 412 -46.81 -32.81 -31.25
CA LYS A 412 -48.18 -32.51 -31.72
C LYS A 412 -49.21 -32.92 -30.68
N ILE A 413 -50.25 -32.10 -30.52
CA ILE A 413 -51.35 -32.40 -29.61
C ILE A 413 -52.07 -33.68 -30.05
N ARG A 414 -52.31 -34.57 -29.09
CA ARG A 414 -52.99 -35.85 -29.28
C ARG A 414 -54.30 -35.92 -28.51
N LYS A 415 -54.33 -35.42 -27.28
CA LYS A 415 -55.47 -35.55 -26.38
C LYS A 415 -55.58 -34.32 -25.48
N VAL A 416 -56.80 -33.90 -25.16
CA VAL A 416 -57.09 -32.95 -24.10
C VAL A 416 -58.08 -33.56 -23.14
N GLU A 417 -57.81 -33.44 -21.85
CA GLU A 417 -58.69 -33.84 -20.76
C GLU A 417 -59.03 -32.61 -19.96
N ILE A 418 -60.31 -32.50 -19.60
CA ILE A 418 -60.90 -31.32 -19.00
C ILE A 418 -61.82 -31.78 -17.88
N ASP A 419 -61.57 -31.27 -16.67
CA ASP A 419 -62.49 -31.27 -15.54
C ASP A 419 -63.28 -29.94 -15.58
N LYS A 420 -64.59 -30.01 -15.80
CA LYS A 420 -65.49 -28.85 -15.89
C LYS A 420 -66.30 -28.61 -14.63
N ASP A 421 -66.50 -29.63 -13.80
CA ASP A 421 -67.29 -29.54 -12.57
C ASP A 421 -66.43 -29.32 -11.32
N GLY A 422 -65.10 -29.46 -11.43
CA GLY A 422 -64.11 -29.17 -10.40
C GLY A 422 -63.96 -30.29 -9.37
N ASP A 423 -64.42 -31.51 -9.68
CA ASP A 423 -64.35 -32.66 -8.78
C ASP A 423 -62.93 -33.28 -8.69
N GLY A 424 -62.00 -32.83 -9.55
CA GLY A 424 -60.62 -33.30 -9.66
C GLY A 424 -60.41 -34.40 -10.71
N ASN A 425 -61.47 -34.84 -11.38
CA ASN A 425 -61.46 -35.85 -12.42
C ASN A 425 -61.94 -35.24 -13.76
N PRO A 426 -61.30 -35.56 -14.89
CA PRO A 426 -61.81 -35.09 -16.18
C PRO A 426 -63.21 -35.67 -16.51
N ASP A 427 -64.17 -34.81 -16.87
CA ASP A 427 -65.49 -35.16 -17.41
C ASP A 427 -65.58 -34.93 -18.94
N SER A 428 -64.54 -34.35 -19.56
CA SER A 428 -64.53 -33.99 -20.98
C SER A 428 -63.20 -34.36 -21.64
N TRP A 429 -63.26 -35.10 -22.75
CA TRP A 429 -62.10 -35.57 -23.50
C TRP A 429 -62.18 -35.19 -24.98
N GLN A 430 -61.07 -34.71 -25.52
CA GLN A 430 -60.90 -34.39 -26.94
C GLN A 430 -59.70 -35.14 -27.50
N GLU A 431 -59.84 -35.71 -28.69
CA GLU A 431 -58.77 -36.42 -29.40
C GLU A 431 -58.44 -35.74 -30.73
N TYR A 432 -57.15 -35.67 -31.03
CA TYR A 432 -56.60 -34.94 -32.17
C TYR A 432 -55.72 -35.85 -33.03
N LYS A 433 -55.81 -35.70 -34.35
CA LYS A 433 -54.90 -36.32 -35.33
C LYS A 433 -54.37 -35.26 -36.28
N ASN A 434 -53.05 -35.15 -36.38
CA ASN A 434 -52.37 -34.12 -37.17
C ASN A 434 -52.83 -32.68 -36.84
N GLY A 435 -53.09 -32.41 -35.55
CA GLY A 435 -53.54 -31.10 -35.07
C GLY A 435 -55.02 -30.79 -35.32
N LYS A 436 -55.78 -31.69 -35.96
CA LYS A 436 -57.23 -31.54 -36.15
C LYS A 436 -57.99 -32.37 -35.11
N LEU A 437 -59.01 -31.76 -34.50
CA LEU A 437 -59.94 -32.46 -33.61
C LEU A 437 -60.68 -33.55 -34.40
N ILE A 438 -60.63 -34.79 -33.92
CA ILE A 438 -61.30 -35.94 -34.55
C ILE A 438 -62.41 -36.53 -33.69
N SER A 439 -62.36 -36.34 -32.37
CA SER A 439 -63.40 -36.81 -31.45
C SER A 439 -63.46 -35.90 -30.24
N SER A 440 -64.67 -35.64 -29.75
CA SER A 440 -64.92 -34.95 -28.49
C SER A 440 -66.06 -35.68 -27.78
N ARG A 441 -65.81 -36.13 -26.56
CA ARG A 441 -66.80 -36.81 -25.70
C ARG A 441 -66.87 -36.12 -24.35
N ARG A 442 -68.05 -36.11 -23.76
CA ARG A 442 -68.30 -35.57 -22.42
C ARG A 442 -69.11 -36.60 -21.63
N SER A 443 -68.71 -36.81 -20.38
CA SER A 443 -69.51 -37.52 -19.40
C SER A 443 -70.64 -36.59 -18.95
N LEU A 444 -71.88 -36.97 -19.19
CA LEU A 444 -73.04 -36.31 -18.61
C LEU A 444 -73.40 -37.07 -17.33
N LEU A 445 -72.65 -36.85 -16.26
CA LEU A 445 -73.03 -37.34 -14.94
C LEU A 445 -73.43 -36.13 -14.10
N ASN A 446 -74.65 -36.20 -13.56
CA ASN A 446 -75.27 -35.26 -12.61
C ASN A 446 -74.64 -35.38 -11.23
#